data_AF-A0A1G3B0G7-F1
#
_entry.id   AF-A0A1G3B0G7-F1
#
_cell.length_a   1.000
_cell.length_b   1.000
_cell.length_c   1.000
_cell.angle_alpha   90.00
_cell.angle_beta   90.00
_cell.angle_gamma   90.00
#
_symmetry.space_group_name_H-M   'P 1'
#
loop_
_entity.id
_entity.type
_entity.pdbx_description
1 polymer ?
#
loop_
_entity_poly.entity_id
_entity_poly.type
_entity_poly.pdbx_seq_one_letter_code
_entity_poly.pdbx_strand_id
1 'polypeptide(L)'
;MEWDKEASLRLEKIPVFVRRLARSKIEKHASEKGKSVVTVEDVEDAKASFMGTGSAKSEKGIVNTNPFSLDAKAGEDKYEILKRSDEYEEEDGYPSMYHIDICRGEDVECPFLIAGVKGLLQKIKDRLREVEFSKKLIKRIDGKILPHQRLKIAIASCPNCCSMPQIRDFGLHVRAKVYVDESFACNGCGNCLRACKEGAIRITGMSNEGKEEAGEGNTGQLENSERIVTINYDRCVHCGLCADVCPTGTIKTEKKCFRVMIGGKLGRHPRFADDLIDFADESEVLNALDVCVEAILNEKREKRFGELVKKIGIEEFKRRLRDKNNISQKNVNNKEVVHI
;
A
#
# COMPACT_ATOMS: atom_id res chain seq x y z
N MET A 1 -27.58 -39.51 -30.90
CA MET A 1 -27.32 -40.27 -29.66
C MET A 1 -28.54 -40.14 -28.77
N GLU A 2 -29.09 -41.25 -28.30
CA GLU A 2 -30.27 -41.21 -27.44
C GLU A 2 -29.86 -40.89 -26.00
N TRP A 3 -30.77 -40.31 -25.24
CA TRP A 3 -30.52 -39.95 -23.84
C TRP A 3 -31.54 -40.66 -22.97
N ASP A 4 -31.08 -41.24 -21.88
CA ASP A 4 -31.97 -41.67 -20.83
C ASP A 4 -32.77 -40.48 -20.25
N LYS A 5 -33.98 -40.76 -19.78
CA LYS A 5 -34.89 -39.74 -19.24
C LYS A 5 -34.25 -39.03 -18.04
N GLU A 6 -33.54 -39.76 -17.19
CA GLU A 6 -32.90 -39.20 -16.00
C GLU A 6 -31.62 -38.40 -16.34
N ALA A 7 -30.89 -38.81 -17.38
CA ALA A 7 -29.74 -38.06 -17.91
C ALA A 7 -30.18 -36.71 -18.53
N SER A 8 -31.31 -36.69 -19.23
CA SER A 8 -31.88 -35.49 -19.84
C SER A 8 -32.30 -34.46 -18.78
N LEU A 9 -32.95 -34.89 -17.71
CA LEU A 9 -33.33 -34.05 -16.57
C LEU A 9 -32.11 -33.40 -15.89
N ARG A 10 -30.97 -34.11 -15.81
CA ARG A 10 -29.73 -33.53 -15.28
C ARG A 10 -29.12 -32.48 -16.22
N LEU A 11 -29.21 -32.68 -17.53
CA LEU A 11 -28.75 -31.70 -18.52
C LEU A 11 -29.56 -30.41 -18.46
N GLU A 12 -30.86 -30.48 -18.17
CA GLU A 12 -31.74 -29.30 -18.05
C GLU A 12 -31.39 -28.41 -16.85
N LYS A 13 -30.85 -28.98 -15.77
CA LYS A 13 -30.36 -28.23 -14.60
C LYS A 13 -29.12 -27.38 -14.90
N ILE A 14 -28.45 -27.61 -16.03
CA ILE A 14 -27.29 -26.83 -16.46
C ILE A 14 -27.78 -25.49 -17.07
N PRO A 15 -27.15 -24.34 -16.73
CA PRO A 15 -27.49 -23.04 -17.30
C PRO A 15 -27.49 -23.04 -18.83
N VAL A 16 -28.46 -22.33 -19.42
CA VAL A 16 -28.76 -22.38 -20.86
C VAL A 16 -27.52 -22.08 -21.74
N PHE A 17 -26.70 -21.10 -21.33
CA PHE A 17 -25.53 -20.65 -22.10
C PHE A 17 -24.40 -21.68 -22.20
N VAL A 18 -24.31 -22.66 -21.29
CA VAL A 18 -23.32 -23.76 -21.33
C VAL A 18 -23.92 -25.11 -21.67
N ARG A 19 -25.25 -25.24 -21.66
CA ARG A 19 -25.97 -26.51 -21.87
C ARG A 19 -25.61 -27.19 -23.19
N ARG A 20 -25.45 -26.41 -24.27
CA ARG A 20 -25.04 -26.92 -25.60
C ARG A 20 -23.65 -27.55 -25.57
N LEU A 21 -22.71 -26.90 -24.87
CA LEU A 21 -21.34 -27.38 -24.73
C LEU A 21 -21.28 -28.64 -23.85
N ALA A 22 -22.01 -28.64 -22.73
CA ALA A 22 -22.14 -29.79 -21.84
C ALA A 22 -22.70 -31.01 -22.57
N ARG A 23 -23.78 -30.83 -23.34
CA ARG A 23 -24.39 -31.90 -24.14
C ARG A 23 -23.40 -32.52 -25.12
N SER A 24 -22.70 -31.68 -25.89
CA SER A 24 -21.72 -32.15 -26.89
C SER A 24 -20.57 -32.94 -26.26
N LYS A 25 -20.08 -32.52 -25.08
CA LYS A 25 -19.02 -33.25 -24.37
C LYS A 25 -19.50 -34.58 -23.79
N ILE A 26 -20.69 -34.62 -23.21
CA ILE A 26 -21.28 -35.85 -22.65
C ILE A 26 -21.53 -36.86 -23.77
N GLU A 27 -22.08 -36.42 -24.90
CA GLU A 27 -22.30 -37.28 -26.07
C GLU A 27 -20.97 -37.81 -26.63
N LYS A 28 -19.93 -36.97 -26.69
CA LYS A 28 -18.59 -37.40 -27.10
C LYS A 28 -18.02 -38.46 -26.15
N HIS A 29 -18.14 -38.26 -24.84
CA HIS A 29 -17.66 -39.19 -23.82
C HIS A 29 -18.38 -40.55 -23.88
N ALA A 30 -19.70 -40.53 -24.05
CA ALA A 30 -20.50 -41.75 -24.24
C ALA A 30 -20.13 -42.46 -25.56
N SER A 31 -19.85 -41.70 -26.63
CA SER A 31 -19.46 -42.25 -27.93
C SER A 31 -18.06 -42.88 -27.89
N GLU A 32 -17.12 -42.27 -27.17
CA GLU A 32 -15.76 -42.82 -26.97
C GLU A 32 -15.80 -44.13 -26.18
N LYS A 33 -16.79 -44.31 -25.29
CA LYS A 33 -17.09 -45.57 -24.61
C LYS A 33 -17.92 -46.56 -25.45
N GLY A 34 -18.20 -46.24 -26.72
CA GLY A 34 -18.96 -47.10 -27.63
C GLY A 34 -20.45 -47.24 -27.31
N LYS A 35 -21.01 -46.36 -26.48
CA LYS A 35 -22.43 -46.39 -26.11
C LYS A 35 -23.27 -45.62 -27.14
N SER A 36 -24.46 -46.11 -27.44
CA SER A 36 -25.46 -45.42 -28.29
C SER A 36 -26.47 -44.58 -27.50
N VAL A 37 -26.55 -44.80 -26.19
CA VAL A 37 -27.44 -44.13 -25.24
C VAL A 37 -26.62 -43.51 -24.11
N VAL A 38 -26.86 -42.23 -23.79
CA VAL A 38 -26.26 -41.52 -22.66
C VAL A 38 -26.99 -41.90 -21.37
N THR A 39 -26.27 -42.45 -20.39
CA THR A 39 -26.80 -42.74 -19.05
C THR A 39 -26.43 -41.65 -18.05
N VAL A 40 -27.03 -41.70 -16.86
CA VAL A 40 -26.70 -40.81 -15.74
C VAL A 40 -25.22 -40.88 -15.37
N GLU A 41 -24.62 -42.07 -15.43
CA GLU A 41 -23.20 -42.28 -15.15
C GLU A 41 -22.30 -41.51 -16.11
N ASP A 42 -22.67 -41.46 -17.40
CA ASP A 42 -21.88 -40.71 -18.39
C ASP A 42 -21.96 -39.19 -18.18
N VAL A 43 -23.09 -38.70 -17.64
CA VAL A 43 -23.26 -37.29 -17.23
C VAL A 43 -22.40 -36.95 -16.01
N GLU A 44 -22.40 -37.80 -14.99
CA GLU A 44 -21.59 -37.59 -13.77
C GLU A 44 -20.09 -37.77 -14.06
N ASP A 45 -19.71 -38.71 -14.91
CA ASP A 45 -18.32 -38.90 -15.35
C ASP A 45 -17.81 -37.69 -16.14
N ALA A 46 -18.60 -37.18 -17.09
CA ALA A 46 -18.25 -35.99 -17.86
C ALA A 46 -18.17 -34.74 -16.96
N LYS A 47 -19.04 -34.65 -15.94
CA LYS A 47 -19.00 -33.59 -14.93
C LYS A 47 -17.77 -33.71 -14.04
N ALA A 48 -17.38 -34.90 -13.62
CA ALA A 48 -16.17 -35.15 -12.84
C ALA A 48 -14.89 -34.83 -13.65
N SER A 49 -14.89 -35.14 -14.94
CA SER A 49 -13.81 -34.76 -15.87
C SER A 49 -13.72 -33.24 -16.03
N PHE A 50 -14.86 -32.54 -16.10
CA PHE A 50 -14.91 -31.09 -16.23
C PHE A 50 -14.59 -30.34 -14.94
N MET A 51 -15.02 -30.86 -13.78
CA MET A 51 -14.75 -30.31 -12.45
C MET A 51 -13.40 -30.76 -11.86
N GLY A 52 -12.61 -31.55 -12.60
CA GLY A 52 -11.25 -31.93 -12.23
C GLY A 52 -11.13 -32.93 -11.08
N THR A 53 -12.17 -33.72 -10.80
CA THR A 53 -12.14 -34.76 -9.74
C THR A 53 -11.78 -36.16 -10.25
N GLY A 54 -11.39 -36.30 -11.52
CA GLY A 54 -10.88 -37.55 -12.09
C GLY A 54 -9.35 -37.64 -12.02
N SER A 55 -8.84 -38.76 -11.48
CA SER A 55 -7.42 -39.13 -11.49
C SER A 55 -6.89 -39.32 -12.91
N ALA A 56 -6.41 -38.23 -13.54
CA ALA A 56 -5.57 -38.30 -14.72
C ALA A 56 -4.43 -37.28 -14.57
N LYS A 57 -3.21 -37.78 -14.40
CA LYS A 57 -1.98 -36.97 -14.35
C LYS A 57 -1.80 -36.23 -15.67
N SER A 58 -1.80 -34.90 -15.63
CA SER A 58 -1.28 -34.05 -16.70
C SER A 58 -0.04 -33.29 -16.20
N GLU A 59 1.06 -33.36 -16.96
CA GLU A 59 2.41 -32.83 -16.65
C GLU A 59 2.56 -31.30 -16.67
N LYS A 60 1.50 -30.53 -16.40
CA LYS A 60 1.64 -29.09 -16.12
C LYS A 60 0.95 -28.78 -14.81
N GLY A 61 1.77 -28.49 -13.80
CA GLY A 61 1.38 -28.37 -12.40
C GLY A 61 0.34 -27.28 -12.17
N ILE A 62 -0.93 -27.67 -12.15
CA ILE A 62 -1.94 -27.04 -11.31
C ILE A 62 -2.22 -28.04 -10.21
N VAL A 63 -1.67 -27.78 -9.02
CA VAL A 63 -1.96 -28.57 -7.83
C VAL A 63 -3.44 -28.36 -7.50
N ASN A 64 -4.26 -29.36 -7.82
CA ASN A 64 -5.67 -29.38 -7.46
C ASN A 64 -5.79 -29.75 -5.97
N THR A 65 -5.42 -28.81 -5.10
CA THR A 65 -5.73 -28.91 -3.67
C THR A 65 -7.09 -28.31 -3.44
N ASN A 66 -7.98 -29.09 -2.82
CA ASN A 66 -9.23 -28.62 -2.25
C ASN A 66 -8.94 -27.33 -1.42
N PRO A 67 -9.60 -26.19 -1.69
CA PRO A 67 -9.29 -24.91 -1.04
C PRO A 67 -9.51 -24.92 0.48
N PHE A 68 -10.13 -25.97 1.01
CA PHE A 68 -10.33 -26.23 2.44
C PHE A 68 -9.44 -27.34 3.02
N SER A 69 -8.70 -28.09 2.21
CA SER A 69 -7.70 -29.06 2.68
C SER A 69 -6.33 -28.41 2.54
N LEU A 70 -5.98 -27.62 3.56
CA LEU A 70 -4.59 -27.35 3.90
C LEU A 70 -3.93 -28.57 4.57
N ASP A 71 -4.72 -29.59 4.88
CA ASP A 71 -4.28 -30.84 5.50
C ASP A 71 -4.49 -32.00 4.53
N ALA A 72 -3.39 -32.65 4.15
CA ALA A 72 -3.23 -34.11 4.14
C ALA A 72 -2.09 -34.62 3.23
N LYS A 73 -1.55 -33.81 2.28
CA LYS A 73 -0.41 -34.23 1.43
C LYS A 73 0.49 -33.07 1.01
N ALA A 74 1.10 -32.42 1.99
CA ALA A 74 1.95 -31.27 1.81
C ALA A 74 3.36 -31.62 2.30
N GLY A 75 4.40 -31.35 1.51
CA GLY A 75 5.78 -31.65 1.90
C GLY A 75 6.17 -31.00 3.25
N GLU A 76 7.20 -31.57 3.88
CA GLU A 76 7.75 -31.14 5.18
C GLU A 76 8.27 -29.68 5.18
N ASP A 77 8.43 -29.07 4.01
CA ASP A 77 8.95 -27.71 3.86
C ASP A 77 7.89 -26.64 4.17
N LYS A 78 8.10 -25.96 5.30
CA LYS A 78 7.31 -24.82 5.79
C LYS A 78 7.19 -23.67 4.78
N TYR A 79 8.13 -23.57 3.83
CA TYR A 79 8.28 -22.45 2.90
C TYR A 79 7.75 -22.73 1.49
N GLU A 80 7.22 -23.94 1.24
CA GLU A 80 6.82 -24.40 -0.10
C GLU A 80 5.90 -23.43 -0.85
N ILE A 81 4.96 -22.78 -0.14
CA ILE A 81 4.02 -21.83 -0.76
C ILE A 81 4.73 -20.52 -1.15
N LEU A 82 5.64 -20.04 -0.31
CA LEU A 82 6.39 -18.81 -0.59
C LEU A 82 7.34 -19.00 -1.77
N LYS A 83 8.00 -20.15 -1.86
CA LYS A 83 8.94 -20.49 -2.95
C LYS A 83 8.31 -20.52 -4.34
N ARG A 84 6.97 -20.59 -4.44
CA ARG A 84 6.23 -20.54 -5.71
C ARG A 84 6.03 -19.11 -6.23
N SER A 85 6.36 -18.10 -5.44
CA SER A 85 6.19 -16.69 -5.78
C SER A 85 7.45 -16.15 -6.45
N ASP A 86 7.30 -15.35 -7.51
CA ASP A 86 8.42 -14.65 -8.15
C ASP A 86 9.07 -13.61 -7.20
N GLU A 87 8.33 -13.18 -6.17
CA GLU A 87 8.77 -12.27 -5.10
C GLU A 87 9.42 -13.00 -3.89
N TYR A 88 9.91 -14.23 -4.10
CA TYR A 88 10.63 -14.98 -3.07
C TYR A 88 12.06 -14.47 -2.94
N GLU A 89 12.39 -13.96 -1.78
CA GLU A 89 13.73 -13.52 -1.42
C GLU A 89 14.16 -14.25 -0.14
N GLU A 90 15.42 -14.70 -0.10
CA GLU A 90 16.02 -15.28 1.09
C GLU A 90 16.95 -14.27 1.76
N GLU A 91 16.92 -14.24 3.08
CA GLU A 91 17.74 -13.41 3.94
C GLU A 91 18.24 -14.28 5.10
N ASP A 92 19.56 -14.39 5.25
CA ASP A 92 20.23 -15.18 6.30
C ASP A 92 19.75 -16.64 6.40
N GLY A 93 19.43 -17.25 5.26
CA GLY A 93 18.94 -18.64 5.18
C GLY A 93 17.46 -18.83 5.54
N TYR A 94 16.70 -17.73 5.67
CA TYR A 94 15.26 -17.74 5.89
C TYR A 94 14.53 -16.95 4.78
N PRO A 95 13.27 -17.27 4.46
CA PRO A 95 12.50 -16.41 3.58
C PRO A 95 12.28 -15.03 4.21
N SER A 96 12.39 -13.98 3.39
CA SER A 96 12.07 -12.62 3.80
C SER A 96 10.59 -12.50 4.19
N MET A 97 10.34 -12.19 5.46
CA MET A 97 8.98 -12.04 5.97
C MET A 97 8.41 -10.63 5.79
N TYR A 98 9.07 -9.81 4.97
CA TYR A 98 8.59 -8.51 4.60
C TYR A 98 8.74 -8.32 3.09
N HIS A 99 8.07 -7.32 2.56
CA HIS A 99 8.18 -6.92 1.16
C HIS A 99 8.11 -5.40 1.11
N ILE A 100 9.05 -4.76 0.41
CA ILE A 100 9.16 -3.30 0.36
C ILE A 100 9.00 -2.83 -1.09
N ASP A 101 7.94 -2.09 -1.34
CA ASP A 101 7.68 -1.42 -2.61
C ASP A 101 8.20 0.02 -2.57
N ILE A 102 9.00 0.44 -3.54
CA ILE A 102 9.38 1.85 -3.71
C ILE A 102 8.89 2.41 -5.04
N CYS A 103 8.61 3.71 -5.10
CA CYS A 103 8.34 4.35 -6.38
C CYS A 103 9.62 4.51 -7.19
N ARG A 104 9.51 4.56 -8.51
CA ARG A 104 10.66 4.73 -9.43
C ARG A 104 11.12 6.19 -9.56
N GLY A 105 10.66 7.08 -8.68
CA GLY A 105 10.87 8.53 -8.84
C GLY A 105 12.35 8.92 -8.91
N GLU A 106 13.19 8.26 -8.11
CA GLU A 106 14.64 8.49 -8.08
C GLU A 106 15.36 7.89 -9.30
N ASP A 107 14.83 6.81 -9.88
CA ASP A 107 15.44 6.13 -11.04
C ASP A 107 15.18 6.87 -12.37
N VAL A 108 14.04 7.55 -12.48
CA VAL A 108 13.61 8.23 -13.71
C VAL A 108 13.65 9.75 -13.60
N GLU A 109 14.24 10.29 -12.54
CA GLU A 109 14.28 11.74 -12.26
C GLU A 109 12.90 12.39 -12.39
N CYS A 110 11.91 11.81 -11.71
CA CYS A 110 10.52 12.23 -11.82
C CYS A 110 10.39 13.74 -11.47
N PRO A 111 9.60 14.54 -12.22
CA PRO A 111 9.42 15.97 -11.95
C PRO A 111 8.73 16.27 -10.61
N PHE A 112 8.12 15.26 -9.97
CA PHE A 112 7.51 15.38 -8.65
C PHE A 112 8.41 14.83 -7.52
N LEU A 113 9.65 14.43 -7.82
CA LEU A 113 10.59 13.90 -6.84
C LEU A 113 10.93 14.97 -5.80
N ILE A 114 10.55 14.75 -4.53
CA ILE A 114 10.94 15.64 -3.43
C ILE A 114 12.31 15.22 -2.89
N ALA A 115 12.52 13.94 -2.60
CA ALA A 115 13.83 13.38 -2.25
C ALA A 115 13.96 11.92 -2.67
N GLY A 116 15.20 11.51 -2.93
CA GLY A 116 15.57 10.10 -3.04
C GLY A 116 15.29 9.34 -1.74
N VAL A 117 14.94 8.07 -1.87
CA VAL A 117 14.51 7.19 -0.76
C VAL A 117 15.32 5.92 -0.68
N LYS A 118 16.26 5.67 -1.61
CA LYS A 118 17.13 4.48 -1.58
C LYS A 118 17.96 4.37 -0.31
N GLY A 119 18.47 5.48 0.21
CA GLY A 119 19.18 5.51 1.49
C GLY A 119 18.32 5.05 2.67
N LEU A 120 17.08 5.56 2.77
CA LEU A 120 16.13 5.15 3.80
C LEU A 120 15.69 3.69 3.63
N LEU A 121 15.47 3.23 2.39
CA LEU A 121 15.17 1.83 2.09
C LEU A 121 16.23 0.91 2.68
N GLN A 122 17.52 1.24 2.48
CA GLN A 122 18.61 0.44 3.01
C GLN A 122 18.61 0.42 4.54
N LYS A 123 18.43 1.58 5.18
CA LYS A 123 18.32 1.69 6.64
C LYS A 123 17.16 0.86 7.22
N ILE A 124 16.01 0.83 6.53
CA ILE A 124 14.86 0.01 6.94
C ILE A 124 15.20 -1.47 6.83
N LYS A 125 15.84 -1.92 5.74
CA LYS A 125 16.29 -3.31 5.58
C LYS A 125 17.29 -3.70 6.66
N ASP A 126 18.30 -2.86 6.91
CA ASP A 126 19.30 -3.07 7.94
C ASP A 126 18.65 -3.19 9.33
N ARG A 127 17.72 -2.30 9.65
CA ARG A 127 16.97 -2.35 10.90
C ARG A 127 16.18 -3.64 11.08
N LEU A 128 15.50 -4.12 10.03
CA LEU A 128 14.75 -5.38 10.06
C LEU A 128 15.66 -6.61 10.24
N ARG A 129 16.86 -6.56 9.67
CA ARG A 129 17.90 -7.58 9.89
C ARG A 129 18.43 -7.58 11.31
N GLU A 130 18.81 -6.41 11.83
CA GLU A 130 19.35 -6.26 13.18
C GLU A 130 18.41 -6.82 14.25
N VAL A 131 17.10 -6.64 14.08
CA VAL A 131 16.10 -7.18 15.01
C VAL A 131 15.74 -8.65 14.73
N GLU A 132 16.36 -9.29 13.75
CA GLU A 132 16.07 -10.64 13.25
C GLU A 132 14.58 -10.84 12.93
N PHE A 133 13.94 -9.86 12.29
CA PHE A 133 12.48 -9.81 12.12
C PHE A 133 11.93 -11.09 11.47
N SER A 134 12.51 -11.49 10.33
CA SER A 134 12.05 -12.66 9.57
C SER A 134 12.13 -13.94 10.40
N LYS A 135 13.28 -14.20 11.03
CA LYS A 135 13.49 -15.36 11.90
C LYS A 135 12.53 -15.39 13.08
N LYS A 136 12.34 -14.25 13.77
CA LYS A 136 11.41 -14.16 14.91
C LYS A 136 9.96 -14.38 14.49
N LEU A 137 9.54 -13.84 13.34
CA LEU A 137 8.18 -14.02 12.84
C LEU A 137 7.91 -15.46 12.38
N ILE A 138 8.86 -16.09 11.68
CA ILE A 138 8.77 -17.50 11.23
C ILE A 138 8.58 -18.46 12.41
N LYS A 139 9.29 -18.25 13.52
CA LYS A 139 9.18 -19.09 14.73
C LYS A 139 7.79 -19.08 15.37
N ARG A 140 6.96 -18.07 15.06
CA ARG A 140 5.62 -17.89 15.65
C ARG A 140 4.49 -18.41 14.76
N ILE A 141 4.77 -18.68 13.49
CA ILE A 141 3.78 -19.20 12.56
C ILE A 141 3.81 -20.71 12.63
N ASP A 142 2.73 -21.34 13.09
CA ASP A 142 2.55 -22.78 12.96
C ASP A 142 2.08 -23.15 11.55
N GLY A 143 2.58 -24.27 11.04
CA GLY A 143 2.27 -24.76 9.69
C GLY A 143 2.92 -23.92 8.58
N LYS A 144 2.35 -24.00 7.38
CA LYS A 144 2.88 -23.33 6.19
C LYS A 144 2.76 -21.81 6.28
N ILE A 145 3.78 -21.12 5.80
CA ILE A 145 3.76 -19.66 5.73
C ILE A 145 3.02 -19.22 4.46
N LEU A 146 2.03 -18.35 4.65
CA LEU A 146 1.20 -17.79 3.58
C LEU A 146 1.67 -16.36 3.23
N PRO A 147 1.58 -15.93 1.97
CA PRO A 147 2.06 -14.61 1.54
C PRO A 147 1.45 -13.43 2.30
N HIS A 148 0.19 -13.54 2.72
CA HIS A 148 -0.49 -12.47 3.45
C HIS A 148 -0.01 -12.29 4.91
N GLN A 149 0.86 -13.17 5.41
CA GLN A 149 1.49 -13.05 6.73
C GLN A 149 2.80 -12.26 6.68
N ARG A 150 3.29 -11.88 5.49
CA ARG A 150 4.44 -10.99 5.33
C ARG A 150 4.04 -9.54 5.60
N LEU A 151 4.95 -8.77 6.21
CA LEU A 151 4.80 -7.33 6.42
C LEU A 151 4.97 -6.58 5.10
N LYS A 152 3.96 -5.83 4.65
CA LYS A 152 4.05 -5.04 3.43
C LYS A 152 4.42 -3.59 3.74
N ILE A 153 5.55 -3.15 3.24
CA ILE A 153 6.07 -1.80 3.38
C ILE A 153 5.99 -1.09 2.03
N ALA A 154 5.63 0.18 2.01
CA ALA A 154 5.76 1.00 0.80
C ALA A 154 6.34 2.38 1.09
N ILE A 155 7.21 2.84 0.19
CA ILE A 155 7.94 4.10 0.30
C ILE A 155 7.74 4.90 -0.99
N ALA A 156 7.27 6.14 -0.86
CA ALA A 156 7.13 7.06 -1.99
C ALA A 156 7.98 8.33 -1.79
N SER A 157 8.58 8.80 -2.87
CA SER A 157 9.41 10.01 -2.86
C SER A 157 8.61 11.33 -2.91
N CYS A 158 7.28 11.26 -2.95
CA CYS A 158 6.39 12.41 -2.94
C CYS A 158 4.93 12.02 -2.58
N PRO A 159 4.04 13.00 -2.32
CA PRO A 159 2.65 12.74 -1.98
C PRO A 159 1.80 12.12 -3.11
N ASN A 160 2.29 12.04 -4.36
CA ASN A 160 1.58 11.32 -5.43
C ASN A 160 1.55 9.81 -5.20
N CYS A 161 2.44 9.28 -4.34
CA CYS A 161 2.30 7.94 -3.76
C CYS A 161 2.19 6.78 -4.76
N CYS A 162 3.00 6.77 -5.83
CA CYS A 162 2.94 5.72 -6.86
C CYS A 162 3.17 4.29 -6.32
N SER A 163 3.88 4.12 -5.19
CA SER A 163 4.07 2.82 -4.50
C SER A 163 2.92 2.45 -3.56
N MET A 164 1.88 3.27 -3.50
CA MET A 164 0.64 3.04 -2.75
C MET A 164 0.81 2.87 -1.21
N PRO A 165 1.60 3.72 -0.51
CA PRO A 165 1.80 3.62 0.94
C PRO A 165 0.51 3.64 1.78
N GLN A 166 -0.55 4.31 1.30
CA GLN A 166 -1.83 4.43 2.02
C GLN A 166 -2.58 3.10 2.21
N ILE A 167 -2.22 2.04 1.47
CA ILE A 167 -2.90 0.73 1.51
C ILE A 167 -1.97 -0.40 1.95
N ARG A 168 -0.77 -0.07 2.45
CA ARG A 168 0.21 -1.04 2.97
C ARG A 168 0.23 -1.06 4.50
N ASP A 169 0.81 -2.13 5.05
CA ASP A 169 0.89 -2.32 6.49
C ASP A 169 1.73 -1.21 7.13
N PHE A 170 2.85 -0.83 6.51
CA PHE A 170 3.67 0.34 6.88
C PHE A 170 3.95 1.18 5.64
N GLY A 171 3.38 2.37 5.58
CA GLY A 171 3.49 3.27 4.44
C GLY A 171 4.23 4.54 4.81
N LEU A 172 5.09 5.03 3.92
CA LEU A 172 5.67 6.36 4.07
C LEU A 172 5.80 7.09 2.76
N HIS A 173 5.66 8.42 2.82
CA HIS A 173 5.99 9.27 1.69
C HIS A 173 6.68 10.56 2.11
N VAL A 174 7.55 11.08 1.25
CA VAL A 174 8.24 12.33 1.49
C VAL A 174 7.28 13.52 1.38
N ARG A 175 7.41 14.47 2.30
CA ARG A 175 6.76 15.79 2.29
C ARG A 175 7.82 16.89 2.32
N ALA A 176 7.54 17.99 1.64
CA ALA A 176 8.26 19.26 1.77
C ALA A 176 7.36 20.21 2.56
N LYS A 177 7.64 20.39 3.87
CA LYS A 177 6.78 21.17 4.75
C LYS A 177 6.76 22.64 4.33
N VAL A 178 5.70 23.01 3.61
CA VAL A 178 5.45 24.37 3.11
C VAL A 178 4.96 25.30 4.22
N TYR A 179 5.42 26.55 4.22
CA TYR A 179 4.91 27.64 5.07
C TYR A 179 4.99 29.00 4.34
N VAL A 180 4.33 30.01 4.90
CA VAL A 180 4.41 31.41 4.45
C VAL A 180 5.43 32.15 5.33
N ASP A 181 6.42 32.77 4.70
CA ASP A 181 7.40 33.63 5.37
C ASP A 181 6.94 35.10 5.26
N GLU A 182 6.47 35.64 6.38
CA GLU A 182 5.92 37.00 6.48
C GLU A 182 6.99 38.09 6.25
N SER A 183 8.28 37.74 6.26
CA SER A 183 9.37 38.67 5.98
C SER A 183 9.44 39.10 4.50
N PHE A 184 8.74 38.38 3.60
CA PHE A 184 8.76 38.61 2.16
C PHE A 184 7.36 38.94 1.63
N ALA A 185 7.17 40.17 1.14
CA ALA A 185 5.88 40.63 0.62
C ALA A 185 5.45 39.86 -0.64
N CYS A 186 4.19 39.41 -0.67
CA CYS A 186 3.62 38.76 -1.85
C CYS A 186 3.34 39.80 -2.94
N ASN A 187 3.73 39.51 -4.18
CA ASN A 187 3.42 40.37 -5.32
C ASN A 187 2.11 40.02 -6.02
N GLY A 188 1.35 39.01 -5.57
CA GLY A 188 0.07 38.62 -6.16
C GLY A 188 0.13 38.05 -7.59
N CYS A 189 1.27 37.53 -8.06
CA CYS A 189 1.41 36.98 -9.42
C CYS A 189 0.53 35.76 -9.74
N GLY A 190 0.00 35.07 -8.71
CA GLY A 190 -0.89 33.92 -8.87
C GLY A 190 -0.21 32.61 -9.31
N ASN A 191 1.13 32.54 -9.36
CA ASN A 191 1.85 31.31 -9.75
C ASN A 191 1.55 30.13 -8.82
N CYS A 192 1.61 30.36 -7.51
CA CYS A 192 1.31 29.35 -6.49
C CYS A 192 -0.13 28.86 -6.56
N LEU A 193 -1.09 29.73 -6.92
CA LEU A 193 -2.49 29.37 -7.13
C LEU A 193 -2.64 28.39 -8.32
N ARG A 194 -1.97 28.68 -9.45
CA ARG A 194 -1.97 27.79 -10.63
C ARG A 194 -1.25 26.47 -10.39
N ALA A 195 -0.17 26.48 -9.61
CA ALA A 195 0.61 25.27 -9.32
C ALA A 195 -0.08 24.32 -8.32
N CYS A 196 -0.92 24.84 -7.43
CA CYS A 196 -1.55 24.05 -6.37
C CYS A 196 -2.74 23.23 -6.89
N LYS A 197 -2.51 21.94 -7.16
CA LYS A 197 -3.56 20.98 -7.55
C LYS A 197 -4.63 20.77 -6.46
N GLU A 198 -4.25 20.95 -5.20
CA GLU A 198 -5.15 20.77 -4.05
C GLU A 198 -6.05 21.98 -3.80
N GLY A 199 -5.85 23.10 -4.49
CA GLY A 199 -6.58 24.35 -4.23
C GLY A 199 -6.38 24.88 -2.79
N ALA A 200 -5.19 24.66 -2.22
CA ALA A 200 -4.86 25.04 -0.84
C ALA A 200 -4.40 26.51 -0.70
N ILE A 201 -4.12 27.21 -1.81
CA ILE A 201 -3.58 28.57 -1.79
C ILE A 201 -4.70 29.60 -1.98
N ARG A 202 -4.69 30.67 -1.19
CA ARG A 202 -5.53 31.86 -1.37
C ARG A 202 -4.70 33.12 -1.29
N ILE A 203 -4.93 34.06 -2.21
CA ILE A 203 -4.34 35.40 -2.19
C ILE A 203 -5.47 36.41 -1.99
N THR A 204 -5.31 37.31 -1.03
CA THR A 204 -6.23 38.43 -0.77
C THR A 204 -5.57 39.75 -1.21
N GLY A 205 -6.37 40.79 -1.45
CA GLY A 205 -5.85 42.08 -1.96
C GLY A 205 -5.53 42.08 -3.47
N MET A 206 -6.09 41.12 -4.23
CA MET A 206 -6.11 41.20 -5.70
C MET A 206 -7.30 42.08 -6.10
N SER A 207 -7.06 43.26 -6.67
CA SER A 207 -8.12 44.02 -7.31
C SER A 207 -8.56 43.28 -8.58
N ASN A 208 -9.79 42.78 -8.59
CA ASN A 208 -10.46 42.34 -9.81
C ASN A 208 -10.99 43.57 -10.54
N GLU A 209 -10.13 44.46 -11.00
CA GLU A 209 -10.53 45.39 -12.06
C GLU A 209 -10.21 44.72 -13.38
N GLY A 210 -11.14 43.86 -13.79
CA GLY A 210 -11.28 43.52 -15.18
C GLY A 210 -11.50 44.81 -15.97
N LYS A 211 -10.73 44.94 -17.03
CA LYS A 211 -10.96 45.87 -18.13
C LYS A 211 -12.40 45.69 -18.64
N GLU A 212 -13.35 46.45 -18.11
CA GLU A 212 -14.56 46.79 -18.84
C GLU A 212 -14.36 48.21 -19.35
N GLU A 213 -14.35 48.34 -20.68
CA GLU A 213 -14.31 49.62 -21.39
C GLU A 213 -15.55 50.44 -21.02
N ALA A 214 -15.39 51.53 -20.26
CA ALA A 214 -16.20 52.75 -20.37
C ALA A 214 -15.76 53.85 -19.39
N GLY A 215 -15.52 55.05 -19.92
CA GLY A 215 -15.74 56.31 -19.20
C GLY A 215 -14.51 56.99 -18.62
N GLU A 216 -14.03 58.02 -19.32
CA GLU A 216 -13.14 59.04 -18.77
C GLU A 216 -13.73 59.64 -17.48
N GLY A 217 -12.92 59.70 -16.40
CA GLY A 217 -13.16 60.60 -15.28
C GLY A 217 -13.26 59.96 -13.90
N ASN A 218 -12.16 59.45 -13.36
CA ASN A 218 -11.62 59.81 -12.04
C ASN A 218 -10.44 58.89 -11.70
N THR A 219 -9.23 59.42 -11.72
CA THR A 219 -8.04 58.79 -11.12
C THR A 219 -8.14 58.90 -9.60
N GLY A 220 -9.02 58.11 -8.99
CA GLY A 220 -9.01 57.83 -7.57
C GLY A 220 -8.03 56.69 -7.31
N GLN A 221 -6.88 57.02 -6.74
CA GLN A 221 -5.86 56.07 -6.30
C GLN A 221 -6.46 54.98 -5.39
N LEU A 222 -6.57 53.75 -5.87
CA LEU A 222 -6.73 52.57 -5.02
C LEU A 222 -5.35 52.21 -4.45
N GLU A 223 -4.92 52.96 -3.45
CA GLU A 223 -3.69 52.70 -2.70
C GLU A 223 -3.83 51.44 -1.83
N ASN A 224 -2.95 50.47 -2.10
CA ASN A 224 -2.35 49.55 -1.13
C ASN A 224 -3.27 48.72 -0.22
N SER A 225 -4.10 47.85 -0.78
CA SER A 225 -4.43 46.62 -0.05
C SER A 225 -3.21 45.68 -0.09
N GLU A 226 -2.57 45.46 1.07
CA GLU A 226 -1.47 44.50 1.22
C GLU A 226 -1.90 43.13 0.69
N ARG A 227 -1.06 42.53 -0.17
CA ARG A 227 -1.34 41.24 -0.78
C ARG A 227 -0.92 40.15 0.19
N ILE A 228 -1.90 39.49 0.80
CA ILE A 228 -1.64 38.42 1.78
C ILE A 228 -1.94 37.07 1.14
N VAL A 229 -0.92 36.20 1.11
CA VAL A 229 -1.05 34.81 0.70
C VAL A 229 -1.23 33.91 1.92
N THR A 230 -2.16 32.96 1.83
CA THR A 230 -2.50 32.02 2.91
C THR A 230 -2.56 30.60 2.37
N ILE A 231 -2.22 29.62 3.21
CA ILE A 231 -2.24 28.20 2.89
C ILE A 231 -3.28 27.51 3.80
N ASN A 232 -4.24 26.82 3.19
CA ASN A 232 -5.13 25.91 3.90
C ASN A 232 -4.43 24.56 4.09
N TYR A 233 -4.00 24.27 5.32
CA TYR A 233 -3.26 23.05 5.64
C TYR A 233 -4.11 21.78 5.65
N ASP A 234 -5.44 21.88 5.78
CA ASP A 234 -6.34 20.71 5.67
C ASP A 234 -6.40 20.16 4.24
N ARG A 235 -6.10 21.00 3.25
CA ARG A 235 -6.00 20.62 1.83
C ARG A 235 -4.56 20.39 1.38
N CYS A 236 -3.59 21.02 2.05
CA CYS A 236 -2.20 20.96 1.62
C CYS A 236 -1.61 19.55 1.82
N VAL A 237 -1.09 18.96 0.76
CA VAL A 237 -0.36 17.68 0.84
C VAL A 237 1.15 17.85 1.06
N HIS A 238 1.64 19.08 1.22
CA HIS A 238 3.06 19.42 1.39
C HIS A 238 3.95 18.91 0.24
N CYS A 239 3.53 19.15 -1.01
CA CYS A 239 4.30 18.76 -2.20
C CYS A 239 5.42 19.74 -2.59
N GLY A 240 5.43 20.95 -2.04
CA GLY A 240 6.49 21.95 -2.31
C GLY A 240 6.31 22.79 -3.59
N LEU A 241 5.53 22.35 -4.57
CA LEU A 241 5.41 23.00 -5.89
C LEU A 241 5.08 24.51 -5.84
N CYS A 242 4.30 24.95 -4.86
CA CYS A 242 3.94 26.36 -4.71
C CYS A 242 5.12 27.23 -4.24
N ALA A 243 6.05 26.68 -3.47
CA ALA A 243 7.28 27.36 -3.08
C ALA A 243 8.23 27.50 -4.27
N ASP A 244 8.39 26.44 -5.07
CA ASP A 244 9.29 26.42 -6.24
C ASP A 244 8.95 27.50 -7.28
N VAL A 245 7.66 27.82 -7.43
CA VAL A 245 7.17 28.81 -8.39
C VAL A 245 7.00 30.22 -7.80
N CYS A 246 7.34 30.44 -6.52
CA CYS A 246 7.12 31.70 -5.83
C CYS A 246 8.29 32.68 -6.06
N PRO A 247 8.16 33.69 -6.93
CA PRO A 247 9.29 34.56 -7.31
C PRO A 247 9.76 35.47 -6.17
N THR A 248 8.88 35.80 -5.22
CA THR A 248 9.20 36.65 -4.08
C THR A 248 9.80 35.88 -2.91
N GLY A 249 9.77 34.54 -2.93
CA GLY A 249 10.14 33.72 -1.78
C GLY A 249 9.17 33.81 -0.60
N THR A 250 7.96 34.36 -0.76
CA THR A 250 6.94 34.42 0.31
C THR A 250 6.46 33.03 0.74
N ILE A 251 6.41 32.05 -0.16
CA ILE A 251 6.13 30.65 0.18
C ILE A 251 7.46 29.89 0.16
N LYS A 252 7.78 29.20 1.26
CA LYS A 252 9.02 28.42 1.41
C LYS A 252 8.74 27.01 1.90
N THR A 253 9.76 26.16 1.82
CA THR A 253 9.76 24.81 2.40
C THR A 253 10.80 24.70 3.50
N GLU A 254 10.47 24.02 4.60
CA GLU A 254 11.44 23.57 5.60
C GLU A 254 12.21 22.33 5.10
N LYS A 255 12.96 21.68 6.00
CA LYS A 255 13.63 20.40 5.73
C LYS A 255 12.61 19.35 5.28
N LYS A 256 13.07 18.50 4.35
CA LYS A 256 12.31 17.36 3.85
C LYS A 256 12.07 16.37 4.99
N CYS A 257 10.89 15.79 5.02
CA CYS A 257 10.42 14.91 6.09
C CYS A 257 9.52 13.80 5.51
N PHE A 258 9.07 12.89 6.35
CA PHE A 258 8.23 11.76 5.97
C PHE A 258 6.88 11.82 6.68
N ARG A 259 5.80 11.55 5.96
CA ARG A 259 4.54 11.12 6.58
C ARG A 259 4.62 9.62 6.78
N VAL A 260 4.37 9.15 8.00
CA VAL A 260 4.35 7.73 8.37
C VAL A 260 2.91 7.30 8.64
N MET A 261 2.48 6.25 7.95
CA MET A 261 1.13 5.70 8.00
C MET A 261 1.18 4.20 8.30
N ILE A 262 0.22 3.68 9.06
CA ILE A 262 0.21 2.27 9.45
C ILE A 262 -1.16 1.61 9.33
N GLY A 263 -1.16 0.30 9.11
CA GLY A 263 -2.35 -0.54 9.19
C GLY A 263 -3.27 -0.51 7.97
N GLY A 264 -2.75 -0.09 6.81
CA GLY A 264 -3.45 -0.18 5.54
C GLY A 264 -3.49 -1.63 5.05
N LYS A 265 -4.60 -2.02 4.40
CA LYS A 265 -4.70 -3.34 3.77
C LYS A 265 -5.70 -3.33 2.62
N LEU A 266 -5.42 -4.16 1.62
CA LEU A 266 -6.40 -4.63 0.65
C LEU A 266 -6.87 -6.05 1.00
N GLY A 267 -7.86 -6.54 0.27
CA GLY A 267 -8.48 -7.85 0.45
C GLY A 267 -9.99 -7.74 0.59
N ARG A 268 -10.63 -8.77 1.17
CA ARG A 268 -12.09 -8.81 1.36
C ARG A 268 -12.67 -7.62 2.13
N HIS A 269 -11.89 -7.06 3.06
CA HIS A 269 -12.26 -5.88 3.84
C HIS A 269 -11.13 -4.85 3.72
N PRO A 270 -11.14 -3.98 2.69
CA PRO A 270 -10.09 -2.99 2.49
C PRO A 270 -10.13 -1.90 3.57
N ARG A 271 -8.97 -1.31 3.85
CA ARG A 271 -8.77 -0.24 4.84
C ARG A 271 -7.58 0.63 4.44
N PHE A 272 -7.75 1.94 4.54
CA PHE A 272 -6.63 2.88 4.44
C PHE A 272 -5.82 2.91 5.75
N ALA A 273 -4.53 3.14 5.62
CA ALA A 273 -3.62 3.31 6.74
C ALA A 273 -3.97 4.58 7.54
N ASP A 274 -3.79 4.52 8.85
CA ASP A 274 -3.95 5.67 9.75
C ASP A 274 -2.63 6.44 9.86
N ASP A 275 -2.72 7.75 10.07
CA ASP A 275 -1.55 8.61 10.27
C ASP A 275 -0.92 8.39 11.65
N LEU A 276 0.35 7.99 11.64
CA LEU A 276 1.15 7.81 12.84
C LEU A 276 1.99 9.05 13.15
N ILE A 277 2.71 9.58 12.14
CA ILE A 277 3.51 10.80 12.24
C ILE A 277 3.36 11.61 10.95
N ASP A 278 3.04 12.90 11.04
CA ASP A 278 2.86 13.75 9.86
C ASP A 278 4.15 14.29 9.25
N PHE A 279 5.13 14.59 10.11
CA PHE A 279 6.42 15.16 9.76
C PHE A 279 7.51 14.45 10.57
N ALA A 280 8.03 13.36 10.03
CA ALA A 280 9.09 12.56 10.65
C ALA A 280 10.44 12.81 9.96
N ASP A 281 11.52 12.80 10.73
CA ASP A 281 12.86 12.56 10.20
C ASP A 281 13.15 11.05 10.01
N GLU A 282 14.33 10.71 9.49
CA GLU A 282 14.69 9.30 9.26
C GLU A 282 14.79 8.48 10.55
N SER A 283 15.23 9.08 11.66
CA SER A 283 15.34 8.40 12.96
C SER A 283 13.95 8.08 13.51
N GLU A 284 13.02 9.02 13.40
CA GLU A 284 11.63 8.85 13.80
C GLU A 284 10.91 7.79 12.95
N VAL A 285 11.20 7.71 11.65
CA VAL A 285 10.71 6.62 10.78
C VAL A 285 11.18 5.26 11.29
N LEU A 286 12.46 5.12 11.66
CA LEU A 286 12.99 3.86 12.19
C LEU A 286 12.41 3.53 13.56
N ASN A 287 12.17 4.51 14.43
CA ASN A 287 11.50 4.30 15.71
C ASN A 287 10.05 3.84 15.51
N ALA A 288 9.33 4.44 14.56
CA ALA A 288 7.98 4.02 14.19
C ALA A 288 7.96 2.58 13.65
N LEU A 289 8.94 2.22 12.82
CA LEU A 289 9.09 0.86 12.32
C LEU A 289 9.28 -0.12 13.49
N ASP A 290 10.14 0.19 14.44
CA ASP A 290 10.35 -0.70 15.60
C ASP A 290 9.07 -0.88 16.42
N VAL A 291 8.31 0.19 16.68
CA VAL A 291 7.03 0.09 17.42
C VAL A 291 6.06 -0.85 16.71
N CYS A 292 6.04 -0.81 15.36
CA CYS A 292 5.23 -1.70 14.56
C CYS A 292 5.74 -3.15 14.62
N VAL A 293 7.05 -3.35 14.49
CA VAL A 293 7.69 -4.67 14.58
C VAL A 293 7.44 -5.29 15.96
N GLU A 294 7.63 -4.54 17.04
CA GLU A 294 7.36 -5.00 18.40
C GLU A 294 5.88 -5.38 18.58
N ALA A 295 4.95 -4.59 18.04
CA ALA A 295 3.53 -4.92 18.09
C ALA A 295 3.21 -6.24 17.35
N ILE A 296 3.78 -6.45 16.15
CA ILE A 296 3.64 -7.68 15.37
C ILE A 296 4.22 -8.87 16.13
N LEU A 297 5.43 -8.72 16.68
CA LEU A 297 6.15 -9.78 17.37
C LEU A 297 5.56 -10.12 18.75
N ASN A 298 4.75 -9.24 19.34
CA ASN A 298 4.07 -9.50 20.61
C ASN A 298 2.64 -10.06 20.44
N GLU A 299 1.98 -9.84 19.31
CA GLU A 299 0.62 -10.34 19.06
C GLU A 299 0.61 -11.83 18.69
N LYS A 300 -0.23 -12.63 19.35
CA LYS A 300 -0.22 -14.10 19.21
C LYS A 300 -1.28 -14.63 18.24
N ARG A 301 -2.40 -13.93 18.09
CA ARG A 301 -3.58 -14.43 17.36
C ARG A 301 -3.76 -13.77 16.01
N GLU A 302 -3.59 -12.46 15.95
CA GLU A 302 -3.83 -11.70 14.72
C GLU A 302 -2.61 -11.80 13.79
N LYS A 303 -2.86 -12.23 12.56
CA LYS A 303 -1.83 -12.48 11.54
C LYS A 303 -1.67 -11.32 10.56
N ARG A 304 -2.63 -10.39 10.51
CA ARG A 304 -2.64 -9.23 9.60
C ARG A 304 -2.44 -7.94 10.38
N PHE A 305 -1.39 -7.18 10.04
CA PHE A 305 -1.07 -5.96 10.78
C PHE A 305 -2.19 -4.91 10.74
N GLY A 306 -2.88 -4.75 9.61
CA GLY A 306 -4.05 -3.84 9.55
C GLY A 306 -5.18 -4.16 10.54
N GLU A 307 -5.44 -5.43 10.85
CA GLU A 307 -6.42 -5.80 11.89
C GLU A 307 -5.86 -5.57 13.30
N LEU A 308 -4.54 -5.81 13.48
CA LEU A 308 -3.86 -5.51 14.72
C LEU A 308 -3.93 -4.03 15.08
N VAL A 309 -3.68 -3.14 14.10
CA VAL A 309 -3.80 -1.69 14.28
C VAL A 309 -5.24 -1.30 14.61
N LYS A 310 -6.23 -1.87 13.91
CA LYS A 310 -7.64 -1.62 14.20
C LYS A 310 -8.05 -2.04 15.61
N LYS A 311 -7.54 -3.18 16.08
CA LYS A 311 -7.82 -3.74 17.43
C LYS A 311 -7.15 -2.93 18.53
N ILE A 312 -5.88 -2.55 18.36
CA ILE A 312 -5.10 -1.80 19.36
C ILE A 312 -5.49 -0.32 19.38
N GLY A 313 -5.78 0.26 18.22
CA GLY A 313 -6.06 1.68 18.04
C GLY A 313 -4.80 2.51 17.76
N ILE A 314 -4.90 3.49 16.87
CA ILE A 314 -3.77 4.33 16.44
C ILE A 314 -3.16 5.15 17.60
N GLU A 315 -3.98 5.59 18.55
CA GLU A 315 -3.53 6.40 19.69
C GLU A 315 -2.57 5.66 20.61
N GLU A 316 -2.73 4.34 20.72
CA GLU A 316 -1.80 3.48 21.46
C GLU A 316 -0.44 3.38 20.76
N PHE A 317 -0.41 3.28 19.42
CA PHE A 317 0.84 3.31 18.66
C PHE A 317 1.55 4.67 18.82
N LYS A 318 0.81 5.78 18.76
CA LYS A 318 1.34 7.11 19.03
C LYS A 318 1.90 7.22 20.45
N ARG A 319 1.25 6.62 21.45
CA ARG A 319 1.76 6.57 22.84
C ARG A 319 3.10 5.83 22.92
N ARG A 320 3.16 4.59 22.40
CA ARG A 320 4.38 3.77 22.40
C ARG A 320 5.56 4.47 21.72
N LEU A 321 5.28 5.18 20.63
CA LEU A 321 6.28 5.98 19.92
C LEU A 321 6.84 7.12 20.79
N ARG A 322 5.97 7.87 21.49
CA ARG A 322 6.41 8.93 22.42
C ARG A 322 7.28 8.35 23.54
N ASP A 323 6.88 7.23 24.13
CA ASP A 323 7.65 6.58 25.20
C ASP A 323 9.04 6.17 24.73
N LYS A 324 9.13 5.63 23.50
CA LYS A 324 10.41 5.23 22.89
C LYS A 324 11.31 6.42 22.59
N ASN A 325 10.76 7.50 22.06
CA ASN A 325 11.52 8.74 21.80
C ASN A 325 12.11 9.33 23.09
N ASN A 326 11.35 9.28 24.20
CA ASN A 326 11.82 9.73 25.51
C ASN A 326 13.00 8.88 26.05
N ILE A 327 12.99 7.57 25.80
CA ILE A 327 14.09 6.67 26.19
C ILE A 327 15.35 6.96 25.36
N SER A 328 15.19 7.15 24.05
CA SER A 328 16.31 7.50 23.17
C SER A 328 16.96 8.83 23.55
N GLN A 329 16.18 9.86 23.90
CA GLN A 329 16.71 11.15 24.37
C GLN A 329 17.45 11.04 25.71
N LYS A 330 16.96 10.23 26.66
CA LYS A 330 17.68 9.96 27.93
C LYS A 330 19.00 9.23 27.71
N ASN A 331 19.05 8.29 26.76
CA ASN A 331 20.28 7.55 26.46
C ASN A 331 21.32 8.36 25.70
N VAL A 332 20.91 9.37 24.92
CA VAL A 332 21.83 10.33 24.28
C VAL A 332 22.41 11.28 25.34
N ASN A 333 21.59 11.84 26.22
CA ASN A 333 22.08 12.72 27.31
C ASN A 333 23.04 12.00 28.27
N ASN A 334 22.85 10.69 28.53
CA ASN A 334 23.78 9.92 29.37
C ASN A 334 25.09 9.54 28.67
N LYS A 335 25.19 9.62 27.33
CA LYS A 335 26.44 9.39 26.60
C LYS A 335 27.29 10.66 26.46
N GLU A 336 26.71 11.85 26.65
CA GLU A 336 27.45 13.12 26.66
C GLU A 336 28.09 13.43 28.02
N VAL A 337 27.76 12.69 29.09
CA VAL A 337 28.42 12.78 30.41
C VAL A 337 29.44 11.66 30.58
N VAL A 338 30.34 11.51 29.60
CA VAL A 338 31.62 10.79 29.79
C VAL A 338 32.70 11.59 29.08
N HIS A 339 32.96 12.80 29.57
CA HIS A 339 34.24 13.44 29.36
C HIS A 339 34.73 14.07 30.67
N ILE A 340 35.92 13.60 31.05
CA ILE A 340 36.83 14.00 32.13
C ILE A 340 36.61 13.30 33.47
#